data_AF-A0A7L5A0B9-F1
#
_entry.id   AF-A0A7L5A0B9-F1
#
_cell.length_a   1.000
_cell.length_b   1.000
_cell.length_c   1.000
_cell.angle_alpha   90.00
_cell.angle_beta   90.00
_cell.angle_gamma   90.00
#
_symmetry.space_group_name_H-M   'P 1'
#
loop_
_entity.id
_entity.type
_entity.pdbx_description
1 polymer ?
#
loop_
_entity_poly.entity_id
_entity_poly.type
_entity_poly.pdbx_seq_one_letter_code
_entity_poly.pdbx_strand_id
1 'polypeptide(L)'
;MFKLLLFPVLLTVAVVAAPPVPPKSTHWEGTVSNGMKGDKISFDVSADGKTLSNVTFQGYWRCSGKLEQMTAGPTKTFSIVGGKASGVVVDPPGGGSTAWHYEFEGTVAKTAAKGTYRMAINNLGCDTYKLQWTAVPATAAK
;
A
#
# COMPACT_ATOMS: atom_id res chain seq x y z
N MET A 1 21.22 -68.83 -32.28
CA MET A 1 21.51 -67.97 -31.11
C MET A 1 21.31 -66.53 -31.57
N PHE A 2 20.10 -65.95 -31.36
CA PHE A 2 19.78 -64.94 -30.32
C PHE A 2 20.71 -63.70 -30.43
N LYS A 3 20.27 -62.44 -30.61
CA LYS A 3 19.06 -61.75 -30.13
C LYS A 3 18.97 -60.40 -30.87
N LEU A 4 17.86 -60.11 -31.54
CA LEU A 4 17.50 -58.75 -31.96
C LEU A 4 17.15 -57.96 -30.68
N LEU A 5 17.89 -56.89 -30.38
CA LEU A 5 17.54 -55.96 -29.31
C LEU A 5 16.80 -54.76 -29.90
N LEU A 6 15.48 -54.79 -29.82
CA LEU A 6 14.63 -53.60 -29.91
C LEU A 6 14.98 -52.68 -28.74
N PHE A 7 15.47 -51.47 -29.03
CA PHE A 7 15.52 -50.38 -28.06
C PHE A 7 14.28 -49.49 -28.22
N PRO A 8 13.45 -49.33 -27.18
CA PRO A 8 12.31 -48.42 -27.24
C PRO A 8 12.80 -46.99 -27.06
N VAL A 9 12.53 -46.14 -28.06
CA VAL A 9 12.75 -44.69 -27.98
C VAL A 9 11.68 -44.10 -27.05
N LEU A 10 12.08 -43.74 -25.83
CA LEU A 10 11.25 -43.00 -24.89
C LEU A 10 11.21 -41.53 -25.31
N LEU A 11 10.07 -41.10 -25.83
CA LEU A 11 9.76 -39.68 -26.07
C LEU A 11 9.54 -38.97 -24.73
N THR A 12 10.49 -38.16 -24.29
CA THR A 12 10.28 -37.22 -23.16
C THR A 12 9.52 -36.00 -23.65
N VAL A 13 8.25 -35.89 -23.27
CA VAL A 13 7.45 -34.67 -23.44
C VAL A 13 7.91 -33.66 -22.39
N ALA A 14 8.63 -32.61 -22.82
CA ALA A 14 8.94 -31.48 -21.97
C ALA A 14 7.69 -30.60 -21.81
N VAL A 15 7.06 -30.64 -20.64
CA VAL A 15 5.99 -29.69 -20.28
C VAL A 15 6.64 -28.34 -20.02
N VAL A 16 6.52 -27.41 -20.98
CA VAL A 16 6.93 -26.02 -20.79
C VAL A 16 5.92 -25.37 -19.84
N ALA A 17 6.23 -25.35 -18.55
CA ALA A 17 5.48 -24.57 -17.58
C ALA A 17 5.74 -23.07 -17.88
N ALA A 18 4.67 -22.32 -18.12
CA ALA A 18 4.77 -20.87 -18.23
C ALA A 18 5.36 -20.28 -16.94
N PRO A 19 6.18 -19.22 -17.02
CA PRO A 19 6.75 -18.59 -15.82
C PRO A 19 5.61 -18.09 -14.91
N PRO A 20 5.73 -18.26 -13.58
CA PRO A 20 4.69 -17.83 -12.65
C PRO A 20 4.47 -16.32 -12.81
N VAL A 21 3.24 -15.93 -13.12
CA VAL A 21 2.83 -14.52 -13.12
C VAL A 21 3.06 -13.96 -11.72
N PRO A 22 3.86 -12.89 -11.55
CA PRO A 22 4.06 -12.30 -10.24
C PRO A 22 2.71 -11.93 -9.63
N PRO A 23 2.43 -12.31 -8.39
CA PRO A 23 1.14 -12.04 -7.80
C PRO A 23 0.99 -10.51 -7.65
N LYS A 24 -0.07 -9.97 -8.24
CA LYS A 24 -0.30 -8.51 -8.33
C LYS A 24 -0.65 -7.94 -6.96
N SER A 25 -0.12 -6.77 -6.63
CA SER A 25 -0.57 -6.00 -5.47
C SER A 25 -2.08 -5.71 -5.57
N THR A 26 -2.73 -5.57 -4.43
CA THR A 26 -4.14 -5.16 -4.34
C THR A 26 -4.21 -3.68 -4.01
N HIS A 27 -4.89 -2.91 -4.85
CA HIS A 27 -5.19 -1.51 -4.55
C HIS A 27 -6.36 -1.41 -3.57
N TRP A 28 -6.28 -0.49 -2.63
CA TRP A 28 -7.29 -0.22 -1.61
C TRP A 28 -7.73 1.23 -1.69
N GLU A 29 -9.04 1.44 -1.61
CA GLU A 29 -9.65 2.77 -1.58
C GLU A 29 -10.41 2.95 -0.28
N GLY A 30 -10.24 4.13 0.33
CA GLY A 30 -10.78 4.44 1.62
C GLY A 30 -11.31 5.85 1.76
N THR A 31 -12.14 6.02 2.78
CA THR A 31 -12.74 7.29 3.17
C THR A 31 -12.29 7.67 4.57
N VAL A 32 -12.27 8.97 4.83
CA VAL A 32 -11.96 9.53 6.15
C VAL A 32 -13.24 9.96 6.85
N SER A 33 -13.43 9.54 8.11
CA SER A 33 -14.67 9.77 8.84
C SER A 33 -14.69 11.01 9.73
N ASN A 34 -13.52 11.49 10.19
CA ASN A 34 -13.38 12.64 11.08
C ASN A 34 -12.61 13.81 10.42
N GLY A 35 -12.40 13.75 9.10
CA GLY A 35 -11.80 14.79 8.29
C GLY A 35 -12.85 15.67 7.62
N MET A 36 -12.45 16.37 6.56
CA MET A 36 -13.37 17.13 5.73
C MET A 36 -14.15 16.20 4.79
N LYS A 37 -15.37 16.59 4.42
CA LYS A 37 -16.18 15.80 3.50
C LYS A 37 -15.47 15.64 2.16
N GLY A 38 -15.29 14.39 1.73
CA GLY A 38 -14.63 14.05 0.47
C GLY A 38 -13.14 13.69 0.61
N ASP A 39 -12.59 13.78 1.83
CA ASP A 39 -11.25 13.26 2.13
C ASP A 39 -11.19 11.75 1.89
N LYS A 40 -10.13 11.33 1.19
CA LYS A 40 -9.89 9.94 0.77
C LYS A 40 -8.47 9.52 1.11
N ILE A 41 -8.32 8.23 1.29
CA ILE A 41 -7.02 7.58 1.38
C ILE A 41 -6.99 6.39 0.43
N SER A 42 -5.87 6.15 -0.23
CA SER A 42 -5.64 4.93 -0.98
C SER A 42 -4.24 4.39 -0.73
N PHE A 43 -4.04 3.10 -0.98
CA PHE A 43 -2.75 2.43 -0.82
C PHE A 43 -2.76 1.08 -1.54
N ASP A 44 -1.58 0.53 -1.76
CA ASP A 44 -1.41 -0.81 -2.28
C ASP A 44 -0.92 -1.76 -1.19
N VAL A 45 -1.43 -2.98 -1.19
CA VAL A 45 -0.93 -4.09 -0.37
C VAL A 45 -0.27 -5.10 -1.28
N SER A 46 0.99 -5.44 -0.99
CA SER A 46 1.72 -6.48 -1.72
C SER A 46 0.98 -7.81 -1.65
N ALA A 47 1.15 -8.66 -2.66
CA ALA A 47 0.36 -9.89 -2.73
C ALA A 47 0.68 -10.91 -1.62
N ASP A 48 1.86 -10.82 -1.00
CA ASP A 48 2.21 -11.59 0.20
C ASP A 48 1.63 -10.99 1.49
N GLY A 49 0.97 -9.83 1.40
CA GLY A 49 0.35 -9.13 2.52
C GLY A 49 1.35 -8.52 3.51
N LYS A 50 2.62 -8.37 3.14
CA LYS A 50 3.70 -7.92 4.05
C LYS A 50 4.09 -6.46 3.89
N THR A 51 3.70 -5.81 2.80
CA THR A 51 4.10 -4.45 2.50
C THR A 51 2.89 -3.62 2.11
N LEU A 52 2.84 -2.39 2.63
CA LEU A 52 1.90 -1.36 2.26
C LEU A 52 2.66 -0.22 1.57
N SER A 53 2.28 0.15 0.36
CA SER A 53 2.97 1.13 -0.47
C SER A 53 1.99 2.11 -1.11
N ASN A 54 2.51 3.13 -1.80
CA ASN A 54 1.72 4.09 -2.58
C ASN A 54 0.57 4.70 -1.77
N VAL A 55 0.79 4.94 -0.48
CA VAL A 55 -0.19 5.63 0.37
C VAL A 55 -0.42 7.00 -0.24
N THR A 56 -1.67 7.32 -0.53
CA THR A 56 -2.06 8.62 -1.05
C THR A 56 -3.22 9.12 -0.21
N PHE A 57 -3.03 10.29 0.40
CA PHE A 57 -4.12 11.07 0.96
C PHE A 57 -4.50 12.13 -0.06
N GLN A 58 -5.80 12.21 -0.37
CA GLN A 58 -6.39 13.29 -1.13
C GLN A 58 -7.46 13.93 -0.26
N GLY A 59 -7.24 15.17 0.15
CA GLY A 59 -8.15 15.82 1.07
C GLY A 59 -7.65 17.18 1.54
N TYR A 60 -8.17 17.60 2.69
CA TYR A 60 -7.80 18.88 3.27
C TYR A 60 -6.84 18.74 4.44
N TRP A 61 -5.98 19.74 4.59
CA TRP A 61 -5.10 19.90 5.74
C TRP A 61 -5.05 21.37 6.16
N ARG A 62 -4.59 21.64 7.38
CA ARG A 62 -4.39 23.01 7.83
C ARG A 62 -2.92 23.37 7.79
N CYS A 63 -2.56 24.43 7.07
CA CYS A 63 -1.22 25.00 7.02
C CYS A 63 -1.25 26.43 7.53
N SER A 64 -0.50 26.70 8.60
CA SER A 64 -0.45 28.05 9.19
C SER A 64 -1.85 28.64 9.44
N GLY A 65 -2.79 27.80 9.91
CA GLY A 65 -4.18 28.17 10.20
C GLY A 65 -5.13 28.22 9.00
N LYS A 66 -4.63 28.07 7.76
CA LYS A 66 -5.47 28.03 6.55
C LYS A 66 -5.80 26.62 6.16
N LEU A 67 -7.04 26.39 5.76
CA LEU A 67 -7.46 25.11 5.20
C LEU A 67 -7.12 25.07 3.71
N GLU A 68 -6.38 24.05 3.29
CA GLU A 68 -5.91 23.87 1.91
C GLU A 68 -6.25 22.46 1.43
N GLN A 69 -6.52 22.30 0.14
CA GLN A 69 -6.71 20.98 -0.47
C GLN A 69 -5.40 20.48 -1.05
N MET A 70 -5.15 19.18 -0.92
CA MET A 70 -3.90 18.59 -1.40
C MET A 70 -4.02 17.10 -1.71
N THR A 71 -3.03 16.61 -2.44
CA THR A 71 -2.80 15.18 -2.67
C THR A 71 -1.34 14.88 -2.38
N ALA A 72 -1.05 14.01 -1.41
CA ALA A 72 0.30 13.60 -1.10
C ALA A 72 0.37 12.25 -0.39
N GLY A 73 1.58 11.74 -0.28
CA GLY A 73 1.88 10.46 0.32
C GLY A 73 3.37 10.28 0.55
N PRO A 74 3.77 9.35 1.43
CA PRO A 74 5.16 9.01 1.65
C PRO A 74 5.79 8.33 0.43
N THR A 75 7.06 8.60 0.20
CA THR A 75 7.88 7.93 -0.81
C THR A 75 8.26 6.49 -0.41
N LYS A 76 8.22 6.20 0.89
CA LYS A 76 8.57 4.88 1.46
C LYS A 76 7.33 4.05 1.80
N THR A 77 7.58 2.77 1.99
CA THR A 77 6.57 1.76 2.33
C THR A 77 6.47 1.54 3.84
N PHE A 78 5.36 0.93 4.27
CA PHE A 78 5.15 0.44 5.62
C PHE A 78 5.17 -1.09 5.61
N SER A 79 5.76 -1.69 6.65
CA SER A 79 5.69 -3.13 6.85
C SER A 79 4.35 -3.52 7.47
N ILE A 80 3.81 -4.66 7.04
CA ILE A 80 2.62 -5.28 7.61
C ILE A 80 3.07 -6.52 8.38
N VAL A 81 2.80 -6.55 9.68
CA VAL A 81 3.10 -7.68 10.57
C VAL A 81 1.82 -8.11 11.27
N GLY A 82 1.42 -9.37 11.09
CA GLY A 82 0.17 -9.89 11.69
C GLY A 82 -1.08 -9.12 11.23
N GLY A 83 -1.10 -8.66 9.98
CA GLY A 83 -2.20 -7.85 9.42
C GLY A 83 -2.23 -6.42 9.93
N LYS A 84 -1.19 -5.93 10.61
CA LYS A 84 -1.10 -4.54 11.08
C LYS A 84 0.03 -3.80 10.39
N ALA A 85 -0.28 -2.65 9.82
CA ALA A 85 0.68 -1.65 9.39
C ALA A 85 0.79 -0.57 10.48
N SER A 86 2.00 -0.22 10.88
CA SER A 86 2.24 0.91 11.79
C SER A 86 3.62 1.49 11.51
N GLY A 87 3.72 2.82 11.46
CA GLY A 87 5.00 3.49 11.35
C GLY A 87 4.89 4.96 11.04
N VAL A 88 6.05 5.59 11.03
CA VAL A 88 6.24 6.98 10.59
C VAL A 88 7.28 6.99 9.48
N VAL A 89 6.93 7.61 8.36
CA VAL A 89 7.87 7.94 7.28
C VAL A 89 8.15 9.43 7.33
N VAL A 90 9.43 9.79 7.21
CA VAL A 90 9.87 11.19 7.11
C VAL A 90 10.47 11.42 5.73
N ASP A 91 9.94 12.41 5.01
CA ASP A 91 10.38 12.77 3.66
C ASP A 91 10.80 14.25 3.58
N PRO A 92 12.00 14.57 3.04
CA PRO A 92 12.98 13.62 2.52
C PRO A 92 13.66 12.80 3.64
N PRO A 93 14.29 11.65 3.29
CA PRO A 93 15.10 10.90 4.23
C PRO A 93 16.21 11.78 4.84
N GLY A 94 16.38 11.72 6.16
CA GLY A 94 17.27 12.62 6.90
C GLY A 94 16.58 13.87 7.45
N GLY A 95 15.31 14.11 7.09
CA GLY A 95 14.48 15.16 7.65
C GLY A 95 14.83 16.55 7.10
N GLY A 96 14.69 17.55 7.97
CA GLY A 96 14.79 18.97 7.61
C GLY A 96 13.65 19.76 8.21
N SER A 97 13.78 21.09 8.21
CA SER A 97 12.76 21.98 8.80
C SER A 97 11.40 21.83 8.12
N THR A 98 11.37 21.55 6.82
CA THR A 98 10.14 21.37 6.03
C THR A 98 9.87 19.92 5.69
N ALA A 99 10.44 18.97 6.43
CA ALA A 99 10.20 17.56 6.19
C ALA A 99 8.75 17.18 6.51
N TRP A 100 8.22 16.31 5.68
CA TRP A 100 6.90 15.72 5.84
C TRP A 100 7.00 14.54 6.78
N HIS A 101 6.05 14.44 7.69
CA HIS A 101 5.89 13.33 8.60
C HIS A 101 4.58 12.64 8.27
N TYR A 102 4.67 11.40 7.78
CA TYR A 102 3.54 10.55 7.47
C TYR A 102 3.45 9.45 8.53
N GLU A 103 2.49 9.58 9.44
CA GLU A 103 2.14 8.53 10.40
C GLU A 103 0.98 7.72 9.81
N PHE A 104 1.16 6.41 9.72
CA PHE A 104 0.14 5.49 9.26
C PHE A 104 -0.01 4.35 10.28
N GLU A 105 -1.24 4.10 10.69
CA GLU A 105 -1.61 2.95 11.50
C GLU A 105 -2.83 2.28 10.87
N GLY A 106 -2.82 0.97 10.69
CA GLY A 106 -3.91 0.27 10.04
C GLY A 106 -3.95 -1.21 10.40
N THR A 107 -5.16 -1.75 10.53
CA THR A 107 -5.39 -3.19 10.47
C THR A 107 -5.94 -3.51 9.09
N VAL A 108 -5.29 -4.42 8.37
CA VAL A 108 -5.63 -4.87 7.02
C VAL A 108 -6.15 -6.31 7.11
N ALA A 109 -7.45 -6.49 6.94
CA ALA A 109 -8.06 -7.80 6.79
C ALA A 109 -8.28 -8.12 5.31
N LYS A 110 -8.91 -9.27 5.01
CA LYS A 110 -9.09 -9.73 3.62
C LYS A 110 -9.98 -8.80 2.76
N THR A 111 -10.99 -8.19 3.37
CA THR A 111 -12.04 -7.43 2.65
C THR A 111 -12.26 -6.02 3.17
N ALA A 112 -11.61 -5.67 4.28
CA ALA A 112 -11.74 -4.38 4.91
C ALA A 112 -10.44 -4.02 5.63
N ALA A 113 -10.12 -2.74 5.64
CA ALA A 113 -9.04 -2.18 6.41
C ALA A 113 -9.53 -0.93 7.14
N LYS A 114 -8.91 -0.62 8.28
CA LYS A 114 -9.22 0.60 9.04
C LYS A 114 -8.04 1.02 9.89
N GLY A 115 -7.99 2.30 10.24
CA GLY A 115 -7.00 2.79 11.15
C GLY A 115 -6.94 4.30 11.20
N THR A 116 -5.73 4.82 11.37
CA THR A 116 -5.47 6.26 11.43
C THR A 116 -4.36 6.69 10.51
N TYR A 117 -4.43 7.95 10.08
CA TYR A 117 -3.43 8.58 9.25
C TYR A 117 -3.19 9.99 9.76
N ARG A 118 -1.94 10.44 9.76
CA ARG A 118 -1.59 11.84 9.98
C ARG A 118 -0.46 12.23 9.05
N MET A 119 -0.60 13.41 8.46
CA MET A 119 0.44 14.03 7.66
C MET A 119 0.70 15.43 8.20
N ALA A 120 1.96 15.73 8.48
CA ALA A 120 2.35 17.02 9.05
C ALA A 120 3.69 17.54 8.52
N ILE A 121 3.83 18.87 8.49
CA ILE A 121 5.12 19.57 8.42
C ILE A 121 5.16 20.49 9.64
N ASN A 122 5.82 20.04 10.70
CA ASN A 122 5.72 20.66 12.02
C ASN A 122 6.15 22.14 12.01
N ASN A 123 7.26 22.46 11.34
CA ASN A 123 7.79 23.84 11.34
C ASN A 123 6.94 24.83 10.53
N LEU A 124 6.10 24.34 9.61
CA LEU A 124 5.19 25.18 8.83
C LEU A 124 3.77 25.25 9.45
N GLY A 125 3.56 24.57 10.58
CA GLY A 125 2.24 24.42 11.19
C GLY A 125 1.25 23.77 10.22
N CYS A 126 1.72 22.83 9.40
CA CYS A 126 0.91 22.05 8.47
C CYS A 126 0.55 20.71 9.11
N ASP A 127 -0.74 20.38 9.20
CA ASP A 127 -1.21 19.15 9.83
C ASP A 127 -2.61 18.76 9.31
N THR A 128 -2.81 17.47 9.02
CA THR A 128 -4.14 16.89 8.81
C THR A 128 -4.87 16.61 10.13
N TYR A 129 -4.14 16.68 11.25
CA TYR A 129 -4.45 16.00 12.51
C TYR A 129 -4.55 14.47 12.31
N LYS A 130 -4.87 13.75 13.39
CA LYS A 130 -5.06 12.30 13.34
C LYS A 130 -6.43 11.99 12.72
N LEU A 131 -6.41 11.59 11.46
CA LEU A 131 -7.56 11.16 10.69
C LEU A 131 -7.86 9.69 10.94
N GLN A 132 -9.14 9.33 10.99
CA GLN A 132 -9.65 7.97 11.05
C GLN A 132 -10.13 7.57 9.67
N TRP A 133 -9.70 6.41 9.19
CA TRP A 133 -10.04 5.93 7.86
C TRP A 133 -10.54 4.49 7.87
N THR A 134 -11.35 4.17 6.88
CA THR A 134 -11.72 2.81 6.49
C THR A 134 -11.46 2.62 5.01
N ALA A 135 -11.13 1.41 4.57
CA ALA A 135 -10.84 1.10 3.17
C ALA A 135 -11.32 -0.30 2.80
N VAL A 136 -11.60 -0.49 1.52
CA VAL A 136 -11.93 -1.78 0.89
C VAL A 136 -11.01 -2.02 -0.30
N PRO A 137 -10.77 -3.29 -0.69
CA PRO A 137 -10.05 -3.58 -1.93
C PRO A 137 -10.81 -2.94 -3.10
N ALA A 138 -10.12 -2.15 -3.92
CA ALA A 138 -10.67 -1.72 -5.18
C ALA A 138 -10.99 -2.98 -5.99
N THR A 139 -12.28 -3.20 -6.29
CA THR A 139 -12.65 -4.28 -7.21
C THR A 139 -11.95 -4.01 -8.52
N ALA A 140 -11.08 -4.94 -8.96
CA ALA A 140 -10.50 -4.89 -10.29
C ALA A 140 -11.65 -4.67 -11.27
N ALA A 141 -11.64 -3.52 -11.95
CA ALA A 141 -12.61 -3.22 -12.98
C ALA A 141 -12.60 -4.43 -13.95
N LYS A 142 -13.75 -5.10 -14.03
CA LYS A 142 -13.97 -6.17 -15.00
C LYS A 142 -14.03 -5.60 -16.40
#